data_AF-A0A820VN01-F1
#
_entry.id   AF-A0A820VN01-F1
#
_cell.length_a   1.000
_cell.length_b   1.000
_cell.length_c   1.000
_cell.angle_alpha   90.00
_cell.angle_beta   90.00
_cell.angle_gamma   90.00
#
_symmetry.space_group_name_H-M   'P 1'
#
loop_
_entity.id
_entity.type
_entity.pdbx_description
1 polymer ?
#
loop_
_entity_poly.entity_id
_entity_poly.type
_entity_poly.pdbx_seq_one_letter_code
_entity_poly.pdbx_strand_id
1 'polypeptide(L)'
;MIEKAIESGSQQHCPYCQLTGIKDDGCTHMVCQRCKCNWCYLCGMKENECKVGNNVQPSLSAHNEDWESNEGRCPMSLISIHELDIRWPENDQDCLEYFHRYRTVSHLFNVLKLIGEEKFNEVNQYFGIIDASGYTVQEIKDYENRIFIDYTSKGNE
;
A
#
# COMPACT_ATOMS: atom_id res chain seq x y z
N MET A 1 -9.26 -11.74 -10.85
CA MET A 1 -8.22 -10.68 -10.95
C MET A 1 -8.67 -9.43 -10.22
N ILE A 2 -9.86 -8.89 -10.55
CA ILE A 2 -10.44 -7.73 -9.85
C ILE A 2 -10.65 -8.01 -8.35
N GLU A 3 -11.30 -9.11 -7.98
CA GLU A 3 -11.48 -9.52 -6.57
C GLU A 3 -10.14 -9.56 -5.81
N LYS A 4 -9.14 -10.22 -6.40
CA LYS A 4 -7.80 -10.31 -5.82
C LYS A 4 -7.14 -8.94 -5.65
N ALA A 5 -7.36 -8.00 -6.58
CA ALA A 5 -6.84 -6.63 -6.48
C ALA A 5 -7.50 -5.86 -5.34
N ILE A 6 -8.82 -6.02 -5.17
CA ILE A 6 -9.58 -5.44 -4.04
C ILE A 6 -9.09 -6.03 -2.72
N GLU A 7 -9.03 -7.35 -2.63
CA GLU A 7 -8.58 -8.07 -1.45
C GLU A 7 -7.13 -7.68 -1.08
N SER A 8 -6.23 -7.63 -2.05
CA SER A 8 -4.81 -7.32 -1.80
C SER A 8 -4.57 -5.86 -1.41
N GLY A 9 -5.50 -4.94 -1.68
CA GLY A 9 -5.34 -3.53 -1.34
C GLY A 9 -5.59 -3.21 0.14
N SER A 10 -6.48 -3.97 0.80
CA SER A 10 -6.77 -3.83 2.23
C SER A 10 -5.86 -4.65 3.16
N GLN A 11 -5.03 -5.53 2.58
CA GLN A 11 -4.14 -6.41 3.34
C GLN A 11 -2.71 -6.37 2.81
N GLN A 12 -1.77 -6.85 3.62
CA GLN A 12 -0.42 -7.16 3.19
C GLN A 12 -0.05 -8.57 3.62
N HIS A 13 0.84 -9.22 2.89
CA HIS A 13 1.29 -10.56 3.23
C HIS A 13 2.62 -10.48 3.94
N CYS A 14 2.80 -11.29 4.99
CA CYS A 14 4.11 -11.44 5.59
C CYS A 14 5.11 -11.91 4.51
N PRO A 15 6.20 -11.17 4.26
CA PRO A 15 7.15 -11.48 3.18
C PRO A 15 7.91 -12.81 3.38
N TYR A 16 7.81 -13.41 4.55
CA TYR A 16 8.41 -14.71 4.84
C TYR A 16 7.43 -15.87 4.70
N CYS A 17 6.32 -15.86 5.43
CA CYS A 17 5.41 -17.01 5.52
C CYS A 17 4.05 -16.80 4.83
N GLN A 18 3.84 -15.65 4.19
CA GLN A 18 2.64 -15.28 3.44
C GLN A 18 1.35 -15.27 4.27
N LEU A 19 1.44 -15.27 5.61
CA LEU A 19 0.28 -15.01 6.45
C LEU A 19 -0.21 -13.58 6.20
N THR A 20 -1.50 -13.44 5.92
CA THR A 20 -2.19 -12.16 5.79
C THR A 20 -2.06 -11.35 7.08
N GLY A 21 -1.56 -10.13 6.95
CA GLY A 21 -1.59 -9.08 7.95
C GLY A 21 -2.60 -8.01 7.55
N ILE A 22 -3.45 -7.65 8.50
CA ILE A 22 -4.32 -6.47 8.43
C ILE A 22 -3.86 -5.55 9.54
N LYS A 23 -3.68 -4.27 9.20
CA LYS A 23 -3.31 -3.25 10.17
C LYS A 23 -4.57 -2.59 10.72
N ASP A 24 -4.53 -2.22 11.99
CA ASP A 24 -5.60 -1.57 12.77
C ASP A 24 -5.12 -0.34 13.55
N ASP A 25 -3.85 0.07 13.39
CA ASP A 25 -3.28 1.29 13.95
C ASP A 25 -2.39 2.03 12.92
N GLY A 26 -1.95 3.24 13.25
CA GLY A 26 -1.18 4.09 12.34
C GLY A 26 0.31 3.72 12.14
N CYS A 27 0.91 2.90 13.01
CA CYS A 27 2.32 2.54 12.94
C CYS A 27 2.59 1.61 11.74
N THR A 28 3.70 1.75 11.02
CA THR A 28 3.97 0.89 9.85
C THR A 28 4.66 -0.43 10.22
N HIS A 29 5.03 -0.65 11.48
CA HIS A 29 5.76 -1.85 11.92
C HIS A 29 4.84 -3.04 12.17
N MET A 30 5.22 -4.20 11.67
CA MET A 30 4.48 -5.45 11.83
C MET A 30 5.36 -6.57 12.36
N VAL A 31 4.78 -7.41 13.22
CA VAL A 31 5.39 -8.67 13.66
C VAL A 31 4.46 -9.81 13.25
N CYS A 32 4.94 -10.72 12.41
CA CYS A 32 4.12 -11.85 11.97
C CYS A 32 3.83 -12.80 13.14
N GLN A 33 2.54 -13.08 13.40
CA GLN A 33 2.16 -13.96 14.51
C GLN A 33 2.60 -15.42 14.32
N ARG A 34 2.78 -15.88 13.07
CA ARG A 34 3.21 -17.24 12.73
C ARG A 34 4.73 -17.41 12.76
N CYS A 35 5.48 -16.62 11.98
CA CYS A 35 6.92 -16.81 11.83
C CYS A 35 7.78 -15.82 12.63
N LYS A 36 7.16 -14.87 13.35
CA LYS A 36 7.83 -13.83 14.16
C LYS A 36 8.75 -12.87 13.38
N CYS A 37 8.68 -12.88 12.05
CA CYS A 37 9.39 -11.91 11.20
C CYS A 37 8.85 -10.49 11.44
N ASN A 38 9.76 -9.54 11.65
CA ASN A 38 9.49 -8.10 11.61
C ASN A 38 9.49 -7.62 10.16
N TRP A 39 8.51 -6.79 9.79
CA TRP A 39 8.37 -6.26 8.44
C TRP A 39 7.60 -4.93 8.42
N CYS A 40 7.73 -4.17 7.34
CA CYS A 40 7.04 -2.89 7.15
C CYS A 40 5.72 -3.10 6.39
N TYR A 41 4.59 -2.67 6.97
CA TYR A 41 3.26 -2.76 6.35
C TYR A 41 3.14 -1.93 5.06
N LEU A 42 3.91 -0.84 4.93
CA LEU A 42 3.81 0.04 3.78
C LEU A 42 4.46 -0.59 2.54
N CYS A 43 5.73 -1.00 2.64
CA CYS A 43 6.49 -1.56 1.51
C CYS A 43 6.45 -3.10 1.43
N GLY A 44 5.97 -3.79 2.46
CA GLY A 44 5.89 -5.25 2.51
C GLY A 44 7.23 -5.95 2.72
N MET A 45 8.34 -5.22 2.92
CA MET A 45 9.68 -5.80 3.07
C MET A 45 9.98 -6.27 4.50
N LYS A 46 10.83 -7.30 4.63
CA LYS A 46 11.38 -7.70 5.94
C LYS A 46 12.26 -6.60 6.50
N GLU A 47 12.39 -6.54 7.82
CA GLU A 47 13.25 -5.59 8.51
C GLU A 47 14.70 -5.55 7.99
N ASN A 48 15.25 -6.70 7.58
CA ASN A 48 16.60 -6.80 7.02
C ASN A 48 16.69 -6.52 5.51
N GLU A 49 15.56 -6.34 4.83
CA GLU A 49 15.44 -6.00 3.41
C GLU A 49 15.06 -4.53 3.21
N CYS A 50 14.52 -3.87 4.24
CA CYS A 50 14.24 -2.45 4.26
C CYS A 50 15.51 -1.61 4.03
N LYS A 51 15.40 -0.55 3.21
CA LYS A 51 16.50 0.40 3.01
C LYS A 51 16.74 1.21 4.29
N VAL A 52 18.01 1.32 4.70
CA VAL A 52 18.48 2.05 5.89
C VAL A 52 19.66 2.97 5.54
N GLY A 53 20.21 3.67 6.54
CA GLY A 53 21.43 4.48 6.38
C GLY A 53 22.69 3.64 6.17
N ASN A 54 23.72 4.25 5.58
CA ASN A 54 25.03 3.63 5.45
C ASN A 54 25.62 3.34 6.84
N ASN A 55 26.14 2.12 7.03
CA ASN A 55 26.72 1.66 8.32
C ASN A 55 25.72 1.62 9.49
N VAL A 56 24.41 1.62 9.23
CA VAL A 56 23.36 1.48 10.26
C VAL A 56 22.92 0.01 10.32
N GLN A 57 22.70 -0.50 11.53
CA GLN A 57 22.12 -1.83 11.71
C GLN A 57 20.66 -1.85 11.19
N PRO A 58 20.27 -2.83 10.37
CA PRO A 58 18.90 -2.92 9.88
C PRO A 58 17.90 -3.01 11.03
N SER A 59 16.94 -2.09 11.04
CA SER A 59 15.78 -2.09 11.92
C SER A 59 14.64 -1.33 11.24
N LEU A 60 13.41 -1.62 11.63
CA LEU A 60 12.27 -0.86 11.11
C LEU A 60 12.35 0.63 11.50
N SER A 61 12.92 0.97 12.66
CA SER A 61 13.18 2.35 13.04
C SER A 61 14.18 3.03 12.11
N ALA A 62 15.32 2.39 11.82
CA ALA A 62 16.32 2.91 10.88
C ALA A 62 15.79 3.02 9.44
N HIS A 63 14.79 2.20 9.08
CA HIS A 63 14.09 2.31 7.81
C HIS A 63 13.23 3.57 7.70
N ASN A 64 12.75 4.10 8.83
CA ASN A 64 11.89 5.28 8.83
C ASN A 64 12.63 6.61 8.97
N GLU A 65 13.93 6.59 9.26
CA GLU A 65 14.72 7.82 9.36
C GLU A 65 14.74 8.54 8.01
N ASP A 66 14.65 9.88 7.99
CA ASP A 66 14.74 10.73 6.79
C ASP A 66 13.85 10.29 5.59
N TRP A 67 12.73 9.61 5.85
CA TRP A 67 11.87 9.02 4.81
C TRP A 67 11.32 10.07 3.84
N GLU A 68 11.16 11.31 4.31
CA GLU A 68 10.70 12.47 3.55
C GLU A 68 11.65 12.82 2.40
N SER A 69 12.95 12.53 2.60
CA SER A 69 14.02 12.86 1.65
C SER A 69 14.55 11.64 0.90
N ASN A 70 14.12 10.43 1.29
CA ASN A 70 14.63 9.18 0.76
C ASN A 70 13.49 8.31 0.24
N GLU A 71 13.31 8.30 -1.07
CA GLU A 71 12.25 7.53 -1.73
C GLU A 71 12.34 6.00 -1.53
N GLY A 72 13.39 5.49 -0.88
CA GLY A 72 13.53 4.08 -0.52
C GLY A 72 13.03 3.74 0.88
N ARG A 73 12.64 4.74 1.66
CA ARG A 73 12.26 4.64 3.06
C ARG A 73 10.77 4.90 3.21
N CYS A 74 10.19 4.40 4.29
CA CYS A 74 8.76 4.55 4.59
C CYS A 74 8.58 5.38 5.86
N PRO A 75 7.50 6.14 6.01
CA PRO A 75 7.15 6.78 7.28
C PRO A 75 7.00 5.78 8.42
N MET A 76 7.29 6.23 9.64
CA MET A 76 7.05 5.44 10.86
C MET A 76 5.56 5.30 11.16
N SER A 77 4.78 6.34 10.90
CA SER A 77 3.32 6.36 11.03
C SER A 77 2.68 6.94 9.79
N LEU A 78 1.52 6.44 9.38
CA LEU A 78 0.80 6.98 8.23
C LEU A 78 0.43 8.46 8.41
N ILE A 79 0.23 8.93 9.64
CA ILE A 79 -0.10 10.34 9.92
C ILE A 79 1.03 11.30 9.50
N SER A 80 2.30 10.88 9.52
CA SER A 80 3.42 11.75 9.15
C SER A 80 3.42 12.08 7.66
N ILE A 81 2.67 11.33 6.83
CA ILE A 81 2.48 11.66 5.41
C ILE A 81 1.74 13.00 5.25
N HIS A 82 0.83 13.33 6.18
CA HIS A 82 0.10 14.60 6.15
C HIS A 82 1.04 15.83 6.20
N GLU A 83 2.17 15.72 6.90
CA GLU A 83 3.15 16.82 7.01
C GLU A 83 3.79 17.19 5.66
N LEU A 84 3.84 16.24 4.72
CA LEU A 84 4.34 16.46 3.35
C LEU A 84 3.22 16.68 2.33
N ASP A 85 2.05 16.07 2.56
CA ASP A 85 0.91 16.12 1.67
C ASP A 85 -0.39 16.32 2.45
N ILE A 86 -0.88 17.56 2.49
CA ILE A 86 -2.12 17.95 3.17
C ILE A 86 -3.38 17.24 2.65
N ARG A 87 -3.30 16.53 1.51
CA ARG A 87 -4.39 15.70 0.99
C ARG A 87 -4.51 14.37 1.75
N TRP A 88 -3.44 13.94 2.41
CA TRP A 88 -3.46 12.78 3.30
C TRP A 88 -4.24 13.14 4.58
N PRO A 89 -5.00 12.23 5.20
CA PRO A 89 -5.74 12.56 6.42
C PRO A 89 -4.85 12.89 7.63
N GLU A 90 -5.41 13.56 8.63
CA GLU A 90 -4.70 13.98 9.86
C GLU A 90 -4.89 13.02 11.05
N ASN A 91 -5.67 11.95 10.90
CA ASN A 91 -5.88 10.97 11.98
C ASN A 91 -5.59 9.54 11.51
N ASP A 92 -5.19 8.69 12.45
CA ASP A 92 -4.69 7.34 12.15
C ASP A 92 -5.70 6.47 11.39
N GLN A 93 -6.98 6.53 11.78
CA GLN A 93 -8.03 5.71 11.16
C GLN A 93 -8.25 6.11 9.70
N ASP A 94 -8.44 7.41 9.44
CA ASP A 94 -8.65 7.91 8.09
C ASP A 94 -7.38 7.71 7.24
N CYS A 95 -6.18 7.86 7.82
CA CYS A 95 -4.91 7.57 7.13
C CYS A 95 -4.84 6.12 6.64
N LEU A 96 -5.24 5.19 7.50
CA LEU A 96 -5.23 3.76 7.20
C LEU A 96 -6.26 3.42 6.12
N GLU A 97 -7.49 3.93 6.24
CA GLU A 97 -8.54 3.76 5.23
C GLU A 97 -8.12 4.36 3.89
N TYR A 98 -7.52 5.55 3.91
CA TYR A 98 -7.01 6.21 2.72
C TYR A 98 -5.87 5.41 2.08
N PHE A 99 -4.94 4.87 2.88
CA PHE A 99 -3.87 4.01 2.39
C PHE A 99 -4.40 2.72 1.73
N HIS A 100 -5.35 2.04 2.36
CA HIS A 100 -5.99 0.85 1.78
C HIS A 100 -6.73 1.19 0.49
N ARG A 101 -7.49 2.29 0.47
CA ARG A 101 -8.18 2.77 -0.74
C ARG A 101 -7.18 3.05 -1.85
N TYR A 102 -6.09 3.77 -1.55
CA TYR A 102 -5.02 4.08 -2.49
C TYR A 102 -4.41 2.81 -3.09
N ARG A 103 -4.06 1.83 -2.25
CA ARG A 103 -3.49 0.55 -2.71
C ARG A 103 -4.46 -0.26 -3.55
N THR A 104 -5.73 -0.35 -3.15
CA THR A 104 -6.75 -1.03 -3.96
C THR A 104 -6.89 -0.39 -5.33
N VAL A 105 -6.97 0.94 -5.40
CA VAL A 105 -7.07 1.69 -6.67
C VAL A 105 -5.84 1.43 -7.55
N SER A 106 -4.63 1.43 -6.98
CA SER A 106 -3.39 1.08 -7.70
C SER A 106 -3.45 -0.34 -8.29
N HIS A 107 -3.86 -1.34 -7.51
CA HIS A 107 -3.99 -2.71 -7.99
C HIS A 107 -5.06 -2.86 -9.06
N LEU A 108 -6.22 -2.20 -8.89
CA LEU A 108 -7.28 -2.18 -9.90
C LEU A 108 -6.83 -1.52 -11.20
N PHE A 109 -6.06 -0.44 -11.11
CA PHE A 109 -5.49 0.23 -12.27
C PHE A 109 -4.50 -0.67 -13.03
N ASN A 110 -3.68 -1.44 -12.33
CA ASN A 110 -2.81 -2.45 -12.94
C ASN A 110 -3.62 -3.56 -13.64
N VAL A 111 -4.72 -4.02 -13.04
CA VAL A 111 -5.64 -4.96 -13.70
C VAL A 111 -6.26 -4.35 -14.95
N LEU A 112 -6.71 -3.08 -14.88
CA LEU A 112 -7.25 -2.35 -16.03
C LEU A 112 -6.22 -2.25 -17.17
N LYS A 113 -4.97 -1.90 -16.86
CA LYS A 113 -3.86 -1.87 -17.83
C LYS A 113 -3.61 -3.25 -18.45
N LEU A 114 -3.71 -4.32 -17.67
CA LEU A 114 -3.45 -5.68 -18.12
C LEU A 114 -4.53 -6.22 -19.07
N ILE A 115 -5.82 -6.00 -18.76
CA ILE A 115 -6.92 -6.59 -19.54
C ILE A 115 -7.56 -5.63 -20.56
N GLY A 116 -7.22 -4.34 -20.49
CA GLY A 116 -7.80 -3.29 -21.29
C GLY A 116 -9.13 -2.75 -20.74
N GLU A 117 -9.41 -1.48 -21.01
CA GLU A 117 -10.58 -0.76 -20.50
C GLU A 117 -11.90 -1.40 -20.96
N GLU A 118 -12.01 -1.81 -22.22
CA GLU A 118 -13.23 -2.44 -22.75
C GLU A 118 -13.60 -3.69 -21.95
N LYS A 119 -12.65 -4.60 -21.74
CA LYS A 119 -12.90 -5.84 -21.00
C LYS A 119 -13.15 -5.58 -19.52
N PHE A 120 -12.45 -4.60 -18.94
CA PHE A 120 -12.65 -4.18 -17.56
C PHE A 120 -14.09 -3.65 -17.34
N ASN A 121 -14.57 -2.81 -18.25
CA ASN A 121 -15.93 -2.26 -18.22
C ASN A 121 -17.00 -3.34 -18.45
N GLU A 122 -16.78 -4.25 -19.39
CA GLU A 122 -17.68 -5.40 -19.63
C GLU A 122 -17.84 -6.23 -18.34
N VAL A 123 -16.73 -6.59 -17.69
CA VAL A 123 -16.75 -7.36 -16.44
C VAL A 123 -17.46 -6.58 -15.33
N ASN A 124 -17.18 -5.28 -15.16
CA ASN A 124 -17.90 -4.49 -14.16
C ASN A 124 -19.40 -4.38 -14.47
N GLN A 125 -19.79 -4.24 -15.74
CA GLN A 125 -21.21 -4.17 -16.13
C GLN A 125 -21.96 -5.47 -15.80
N TYR A 126 -21.33 -6.63 -16.01
CA TYR A 126 -21.97 -7.92 -15.72
C TYR A 126 -22.03 -8.27 -14.24
N PHE A 127 -20.99 -7.96 -13.47
CA PHE A 127 -20.88 -8.38 -12.07
C PHE A 127 -21.09 -7.27 -11.04
N GLY A 128 -20.99 -6.00 -11.43
CA GLY A 128 -21.12 -4.83 -10.55
C GLY A 128 -20.06 -4.74 -9.45
N ILE A 129 -18.97 -5.48 -9.56
CA ILE A 129 -18.04 -5.71 -8.44
C ILE A 129 -17.29 -4.45 -7.98
N ILE A 130 -16.95 -3.55 -8.91
CA ILE A 130 -16.21 -2.32 -8.60
C ILE A 130 -17.11 -1.39 -7.77
N ASP A 131 -18.33 -1.17 -8.25
CA ASP A 131 -19.30 -0.30 -7.60
C ASP A 131 -19.78 -0.89 -6.26
N ALA A 132 -20.03 -2.21 -6.21
CA ALA A 132 -20.39 -2.91 -4.98
C ALA A 132 -19.28 -2.88 -3.92
N SER A 133 -18.03 -2.67 -4.32
CA SER A 133 -16.87 -2.53 -3.43
C SER A 133 -16.55 -1.07 -3.08
N GLY A 134 -17.38 -0.11 -3.51
CA GLY A 134 -17.23 1.31 -3.18
C GLY A 134 -16.18 2.06 -3.98
N TYR A 135 -15.81 1.57 -5.16
CA TYR A 135 -14.90 2.22 -6.11
C TYR A 135 -15.65 2.63 -7.38
N THR A 136 -15.06 3.51 -8.19
CA THR A 136 -15.59 3.84 -9.52
C THR A 136 -14.54 3.60 -10.59
N VAL A 137 -14.96 3.28 -11.82
CA VAL A 137 -14.03 3.15 -12.96
C VAL A 137 -13.26 4.44 -13.20
N GLN A 138 -13.93 5.60 -13.06
CA GLN A 138 -13.29 6.90 -13.23
C GLN A 138 -12.16 7.13 -12.21
N GLU A 139 -12.41 6.83 -10.93
CA GLU A 139 -11.38 6.90 -9.89
C GLU A 139 -10.14 6.05 -10.20
N ILE A 140 -10.37 4.84 -10.73
CA ILE A 140 -9.29 3.91 -11.10
C ILE A 140 -8.49 4.46 -12.27
N LYS A 141 -9.14 5.05 -13.27
CA LYS A 141 -8.46 5.68 -14.41
C LYS A 141 -7.67 6.92 -14.01
N ASP A 142 -8.19 7.70 -13.08
CA ASP A 142 -7.54 8.91 -12.59
C ASP A 142 -6.29 8.62 -11.73
N TYR A 143 -6.02 7.36 -11.39
CA TYR A 143 -4.82 6.95 -10.65
C TYR A 143 -3.52 7.40 -11.34
N GLU A 144 -3.44 7.34 -12.67
CA GLU A 144 -2.23 7.76 -13.41
C GLU A 144 -1.85 9.22 -13.16
N ASN A 145 -2.85 10.06 -12.86
CA ASN A 145 -2.67 11.48 -12.61
C ASN A 145 -2.42 11.79 -11.14
N ARG A 146 -2.47 10.79 -10.24
CA ARG A 146 -2.17 11.00 -8.83
C ARG A 146 -0.66 11.11 -8.67
N ILE A 147 -0.19 12.36 -8.52
CA ILE A 147 1.15 12.66 -8.00
C ILE A 147 1.15 12.27 -6.51
N PHE A 148 1.31 10.98 -6.26
CA PHE A 148 1.72 10.46 -4.97
C PHE A 148 3.13 9.92 -5.14
N ILE A 149 3.99 10.17 -4.15
CA ILE A 149 5.19 9.37 -4.02
C ILE A 149 4.69 7.95 -3.82
N ASP A 150 4.92 7.08 -4.81
CA ASP A 150 4.47 5.70 -4.73
C ASP A 150 5.39 4.95 -3.75
N TYR A 151 5.05 5.04 -2.47
CA TYR A 151 5.74 4.36 -1.38
C TYR A 151 5.57 2.83 -1.42
N THR A 152 4.77 2.30 -2.36
CA THR A 152 4.44 0.87 -2.49
C THR A 152 5.13 0.19 -3.67
N SER A 153 5.58 0.95 -4.67
CA SER A 153 6.14 0.45 -5.94
C SER A 153 7.48 -0.28 -5.85
N LYS A 154 8.20 -0.22 -4.73
CA LYS A 154 9.61 -0.66 -4.66
C LYS A 154 9.84 -2.07 -4.10
N GLY A 155 8.79 -2.87 -3.92
CA GLY A 155 8.85 -4.23 -3.37
C GLY A 155 8.96 -5.40 -4.37
N ASN A 156 9.02 -5.14 -5.69
CA ASN A 156 8.95 -6.17 -6.73
C ASN A 156 10.06 -6.07 -7.81
N GLU A 157 11.27 -5.65 -7.42
CA GLU A 157 12.49 -5.84 -8.25
C GLU A 157 13.41 -6.88 -7.63
#